data_AF-A0A965JLV3-F1
#
_entry.id   AF-A0A965JLV3-F1
#
_cell.length_a   1.000
_cell.length_b   1.000
_cell.length_c   1.000
_cell.angle_alpha   90.00
_cell.angle_beta   90.00
_cell.angle_gamma   90.00
#
_symmetry.space_group_name_H-M   'P 1'
#
loop_
_entity.id
_entity.type
_entity.pdbx_description
1 polymer ?
#
loop_
_entity_poly.entity_id
_entity_poly.type
_entity_poly.pdbx_seq_one_letter_code
_entity_poly.pdbx_strand_id
1 'polypeptide(L)'
;MKFLLSVGLFALTTAWLVGHLQAGARHLRAVTVMVWVLIGSGTFELVYITVQAALGQGSHYNIGDIFHAVMYALMGIGAMSLTATQVVLAWLLIRHGDPQRPAAYRLAVIIGLVMTFVLGASVGALLSVPIFKPPEIAVLPVVGWSMAGGDLRPSHFLGIHAQQVLPLVGLAVAGWGEVTSRRTVWAVTTAYVLLFVAALVWGLAGRL
;
A
#
# COMPACT_ATOMS: atom_id res chain seq x y z
N MET A 1 3.91 2.13 -16.57
CA MET A 1 5.17 1.88 -15.81
C MET A 1 5.01 2.07 -14.30
N LYS A 2 4.66 3.25 -13.78
CA LYS A 2 4.60 3.49 -12.31
C LYS A 2 3.65 2.56 -11.54
N PHE A 3 2.46 2.28 -12.11
CA PHE A 3 1.50 1.37 -11.48
C PHE A 3 2.03 -0.07 -11.40
N LEU A 4 2.62 -0.58 -12.50
CA LEU A 4 3.26 -1.89 -12.57
C LEU A 4 4.37 -2.04 -11.53
N LEU A 5 5.25 -1.02 -11.41
CA LEU A 5 6.31 -1.01 -10.41
C LEU A 5 5.75 -1.04 -8.98
N SER A 6 4.67 -0.30 -8.71
CA SER A 6 4.03 -0.29 -7.40
C SER A 6 3.43 -1.63 -7.03
N VAL A 7 2.65 -2.25 -7.93
CA VAL A 7 2.04 -3.58 -7.69
C VAL A 7 3.13 -4.66 -7.56
N GLY A 8 4.17 -4.60 -8.39
CA GLY A 8 5.31 -5.50 -8.31
C GLY A 8 6.05 -5.38 -6.98
N LEU A 9 6.39 -4.16 -6.56
CA LEU A 9 7.04 -3.91 -5.28
C LEU A 9 6.17 -4.35 -4.10
N PHE A 10 4.86 -4.08 -4.14
CA PHE A 10 3.88 -4.52 -3.15
C PHE A 10 3.88 -6.05 -3.01
N ALA A 11 3.77 -6.77 -4.13
CA ALA A 11 3.74 -8.22 -4.15
C ALA A 11 5.07 -8.83 -3.68
N LEU A 12 6.21 -8.30 -4.14
CA LEU A 12 7.54 -8.74 -3.72
C LEU A 12 7.77 -8.52 -2.21
N THR A 13 7.34 -7.36 -1.69
CA THR A 13 7.42 -7.06 -0.25
C THR A 13 6.57 -8.02 0.54
N THR A 14 5.33 -8.27 0.09
CA THR A 14 4.43 -9.22 0.75
C THR A 14 5.01 -10.64 0.75
N ALA A 15 5.57 -11.10 -0.37
CA ALA A 15 6.21 -12.41 -0.49
C ALA A 15 7.45 -12.53 0.44
N TRP A 16 8.27 -11.48 0.50
CA TRP A 16 9.41 -11.41 1.43
C TRP A 16 8.95 -11.50 2.89
N LEU A 17 7.87 -10.80 3.25
CA LEU A 17 7.31 -10.80 4.60
C LEU A 17 6.63 -12.13 4.97
N VAL A 18 6.01 -12.85 4.02
CA VAL A 18 5.54 -14.24 4.22
C VAL A 18 6.70 -15.17 4.63
N GLY A 19 7.91 -14.92 4.11
CA GLY A 19 9.13 -15.64 4.52
C GLY A 19 9.49 -15.49 6.01
N HIS A 20 8.85 -14.58 6.74
CA HIS A 20 9.04 -14.40 8.17
C HIS A 20 8.09 -15.25 9.03
N LEU A 21 7.15 -15.96 8.42
CA LEU A 21 6.37 -16.99 9.10
C LEU A 21 7.25 -18.22 9.37
N GLN A 22 6.96 -18.93 10.46
CA GLN A 22 7.50 -20.26 10.72
C GLN A 22 7.16 -21.23 9.57
N ALA A 23 8.04 -22.21 9.30
CA ALA A 23 7.93 -23.08 8.13
C ALA A 23 6.54 -23.76 7.99
N GLY A 24 6.01 -24.32 9.09
CA GLY A 24 4.69 -24.97 9.07
C GLY A 24 3.52 -24.01 8.80
N ALA A 25 3.66 -22.74 9.16
CA ALA A 25 2.60 -21.74 8.98
C ALA A 25 2.54 -21.17 7.54
N ARG A 26 3.62 -21.31 6.76
CA ARG A 26 3.67 -20.84 5.36
C ARG A 26 2.70 -21.59 4.44
N HIS A 27 2.26 -22.78 4.85
CA HIS A 27 1.34 -23.63 4.10
C HIS A 27 -0.12 -23.52 4.57
N LEU A 28 -0.41 -22.61 5.50
CA LEU A 28 -1.78 -22.39 5.95
C LEU A 28 -2.66 -21.92 4.78
N ARG A 29 -3.91 -22.38 4.76
CA ARG A 29 -4.90 -21.99 3.74
C ARG A 29 -5.03 -20.47 3.61
N ALA A 30 -4.91 -19.74 4.72
CA ALA A 30 -4.93 -18.27 4.71
C ALA A 30 -3.81 -17.67 3.85
N VAL A 31 -2.59 -18.22 3.92
CA VAL A 31 -1.45 -17.78 3.08
C VAL A 31 -1.75 -18.10 1.62
N THR A 32 -2.25 -19.30 1.32
CA THR A 32 -2.61 -19.69 -0.05
C THR A 32 -3.68 -18.78 -0.65
N VAL A 33 -4.75 -18.49 0.10
CA VAL A 33 -5.80 -17.56 -0.34
C VAL A 33 -5.22 -16.17 -0.59
N MET A 34 -4.40 -15.66 0.34
CA MET A 34 -3.75 -14.36 0.21
C MET A 34 -2.88 -14.26 -1.06
N VAL A 35 -2.09 -15.29 -1.35
CA VAL A 35 -1.27 -15.37 -2.57
C VAL A 35 -2.14 -15.35 -3.83
N TRP A 36 -3.23 -16.12 -3.85
CA TRP A 36 -4.15 -16.10 -4.99
C TRP A 36 -4.89 -14.78 -5.15
N VAL A 37 -5.24 -14.11 -4.05
CA VAL A 37 -5.77 -12.74 -4.09
C VAL A 37 -4.75 -11.81 -4.74
N LEU A 38 -3.50 -11.81 -4.30
CA LEU A 38 -2.42 -10.99 -4.87
C LEU A 38 -2.23 -11.22 -6.37
N ILE A 39 -2.14 -12.50 -6.78
CA ILE A 39 -1.96 -12.87 -8.19
C ILE A 39 -3.18 -12.45 -9.01
N GLY A 40 -4.39 -12.81 -8.56
CA GLY A 40 -5.61 -12.57 -9.32
C GLY A 40 -5.92 -11.09 -9.49
N SER A 41 -5.96 -10.34 -8.39
CA SER A 41 -6.24 -8.90 -8.42
C SER A 41 -5.12 -8.10 -9.10
N GLY A 42 -3.84 -8.39 -8.79
CA GLY A 42 -2.71 -7.73 -9.43
C GLY A 42 -2.68 -7.99 -10.94
N THR A 43 -2.87 -9.24 -11.38
CA THR A 43 -2.93 -9.57 -12.81
C THR A 43 -4.10 -8.88 -13.50
N PHE A 44 -5.29 -8.92 -12.89
CA PHE A 44 -6.47 -8.24 -13.43
C PHE A 44 -6.21 -6.75 -13.64
N GLU A 45 -5.72 -6.05 -12.62
CA GLU A 45 -5.45 -4.61 -12.73
C GLU A 45 -4.41 -4.31 -13.80
N LEU A 46 -3.30 -5.05 -13.83
CA LEU A 46 -2.24 -4.84 -14.79
C LEU A 46 -2.69 -5.08 -16.23
N VAL A 47 -3.44 -6.16 -16.48
CA VAL A 47 -3.99 -6.46 -17.81
C VAL A 47 -4.97 -5.38 -18.22
N TYR A 48 -5.95 -5.07 -17.37
CA TYR A 48 -7.00 -4.11 -17.71
C TYR A 48 -6.44 -2.70 -17.95
N ILE A 49 -5.56 -2.21 -17.08
CA ILE A 49 -4.90 -0.90 -17.25
C ILE A 49 -4.09 -0.87 -18.54
N THR A 50 -3.36 -1.95 -18.86
CA THR A 50 -2.54 -2.02 -20.08
C THR A 50 -3.40 -2.01 -21.33
N VAL A 51 -4.49 -2.77 -21.36
CA VAL A 51 -5.43 -2.80 -22.49
C VAL A 51 -6.08 -1.43 -22.69
N GLN A 52 -6.59 -0.80 -21.62
CA GLN A 52 -7.20 0.53 -21.71
C GLN A 52 -6.19 1.58 -22.20
N ALA A 53 -4.95 1.55 -21.69
CA ALA A 53 -3.90 2.44 -22.16
C ALA A 53 -3.56 2.22 -23.65
N ALA A 54 -3.53 0.98 -24.13
CA ALA A 54 -3.29 0.66 -25.53
C ALA A 54 -4.43 1.16 -26.45
N LEU A 55 -5.65 1.24 -25.93
CA LEU A 55 -6.81 1.80 -26.63
C LEU A 55 -6.93 3.33 -26.50
N GLY A 56 -5.99 3.98 -25.81
CA GLY A 56 -6.06 5.42 -25.52
C GLY A 56 -7.21 5.81 -24.57
N GLN A 57 -7.70 4.85 -23.78
CA GLN A 57 -8.83 5.02 -22.86
C GLN A 57 -8.35 5.09 -21.41
N GLY A 58 -9.13 5.76 -20.57
CA GLY A 58 -8.92 5.75 -19.12
C GLY A 58 -9.37 4.41 -18.54
N SER A 59 -8.56 3.82 -17.66
CA SER A 59 -9.00 2.68 -16.83
C SER A 59 -9.67 3.14 -15.53
N HIS A 60 -9.23 4.28 -14.99
CA HIS A 60 -9.77 4.88 -13.77
C HIS A 60 -10.73 6.01 -14.14
N TYR A 61 -11.84 6.13 -13.41
CA TYR A 61 -12.91 7.11 -13.63
C TYR A 61 -13.63 6.97 -14.99
N ASN A 62 -13.38 5.89 -15.73
CA ASN A 62 -14.08 5.62 -16.97
C ASN A 62 -15.40 4.92 -16.66
N ILE A 63 -16.47 5.69 -16.76
CA ILE A 63 -17.86 5.26 -16.50
C ILE A 63 -18.75 5.60 -17.71
N GLY A 64 -18.15 5.70 -18.90
CA GLY A 64 -18.87 6.08 -20.13
C GLY A 64 -19.94 5.08 -20.58
N ASP A 65 -19.79 3.82 -20.16
CA ASP A 65 -20.78 2.76 -20.37
C ASP A 65 -20.76 1.75 -19.20
N ILE A 66 -21.69 0.80 -19.24
CA ILE A 66 -21.88 -0.22 -18.19
C ILE A 66 -20.63 -1.09 -18.03
N PHE A 67 -19.96 -1.46 -19.13
CA PHE A 67 -18.78 -2.31 -19.06
C PHE A 67 -17.64 -1.61 -18.32
N HIS A 68 -17.31 -0.38 -18.70
CA HIS A 68 -16.24 0.39 -18.05
C HIS A 68 -16.58 0.72 -16.60
N ALA A 69 -17.85 1.03 -16.29
CA ALA A 69 -18.29 1.23 -14.91
C ALA A 69 -18.11 -0.02 -14.04
N VAL A 70 -18.47 -1.21 -14.56
CA VAL A 70 -18.26 -2.49 -13.85
C VAL A 70 -16.78 -2.77 -13.69
N MET A 71 -15.96 -2.58 -14.73
CA MET A 71 -14.52 -2.80 -14.62
C MET A 71 -13.85 -1.85 -13.62
N TYR A 72 -14.25 -0.58 -13.60
CA TYR A 72 -13.75 0.39 -12.62
C TYR A 72 -14.11 -0.01 -11.18
N ALA A 73 -15.35 -0.50 -10.95
CA ALA A 73 -15.75 -1.03 -9.65
C ALA A 73 -14.93 -2.27 -9.25
N LEU A 74 -14.68 -3.18 -10.19
CA LEU A 74 -13.84 -4.38 -9.96
C LEU A 74 -12.39 -4.00 -9.64
N MET A 75 -11.83 -2.96 -10.27
CA MET A 75 -10.51 -2.44 -9.90
C MET A 75 -10.50 -1.97 -8.44
N GLY A 76 -11.50 -1.19 -8.03
CA GLY A 76 -11.64 -0.75 -6.63
C GLY A 76 -11.70 -1.92 -5.63
N ILE A 77 -12.48 -2.96 -5.95
CA ILE A 77 -12.56 -4.20 -5.15
C ILE A 77 -11.20 -4.91 -5.14
N GLY A 78 -10.52 -4.99 -6.28
CA GLY A 78 -9.19 -5.58 -6.42
C GLY A 78 -8.16 -4.87 -5.54
N ALA A 79 -8.06 -3.54 -5.64
CA ALA A 79 -7.16 -2.71 -4.83
C ALA A 79 -7.45 -2.82 -3.32
N MET A 80 -8.73 -2.83 -2.92
CA MET A 80 -9.11 -3.06 -1.52
C MET A 80 -8.71 -4.46 -1.04
N SER A 81 -8.95 -5.48 -1.87
CA SER A 81 -8.58 -6.86 -1.56
C SER A 81 -7.07 -7.02 -1.42
N LEU A 82 -6.28 -6.40 -2.32
CA LEU A 82 -4.82 -6.35 -2.25
C LEU A 82 -4.36 -5.74 -0.94
N THR A 83 -4.84 -4.55 -0.59
CA THR A 83 -4.41 -3.89 0.66
C THR A 83 -4.87 -4.65 1.90
N ALA A 84 -6.05 -5.28 1.89
CA ALA A 84 -6.54 -6.09 3.00
C ALA A 84 -5.65 -7.31 3.30
N THR A 85 -4.92 -7.85 2.31
CA THR A 85 -3.94 -8.93 2.54
C THR A 85 -2.88 -8.54 3.56
N GLN A 86 -2.55 -7.25 3.70
CA GLN A 86 -1.51 -6.79 4.61
C GLN A 86 -1.92 -6.96 6.07
N VAL A 87 -3.19 -6.69 6.42
CA VAL A 87 -3.71 -6.93 7.77
C VAL A 87 -3.79 -8.42 8.06
N VAL A 88 -4.18 -9.24 7.08
CA VAL A 88 -4.17 -10.71 7.20
C VAL A 88 -2.75 -11.21 7.48
N LEU A 89 -1.75 -10.72 6.74
CA LEU A 89 -0.36 -11.09 6.96
C LEU A 89 0.16 -10.61 8.33
N ALA A 90 -0.21 -9.40 8.75
CA ALA A 90 0.14 -8.89 10.07
C ALA A 90 -0.40 -9.79 11.17
N TRP A 91 -1.67 -10.22 11.07
CA TRP A 91 -2.29 -11.16 12.00
C TRP A 91 -1.57 -12.52 11.99
N LEU A 92 -1.24 -13.06 10.81
CA LEU A 92 -0.48 -14.31 10.71
C LEU A 92 0.91 -14.20 11.33
N LEU A 93 1.62 -13.08 11.16
CA LEU A 93 2.93 -12.84 11.76
C LEU A 93 2.89 -12.66 13.28
N ILE A 94 1.79 -12.11 13.81
CA ILE A 94 1.55 -12.06 15.26
C ILE A 94 1.41 -13.48 15.82
N ARG A 95 0.67 -14.35 15.12
CA ARG A 95 0.35 -15.72 15.57
C ARG A 95 1.45 -16.75 15.32
N HIS A 96 2.14 -16.61 14.19
CA HIS A 96 3.02 -17.64 13.64
C HIS A 96 4.33 -17.09 13.07
N GLY A 97 4.68 -15.84 13.40
CA GLY A 97 5.97 -15.25 13.02
C GLY A 97 7.13 -15.97 13.71
N ASP A 98 8.27 -16.01 13.03
CA ASP A 98 9.52 -16.54 13.56
C ASP A 98 9.97 -15.76 14.82
N PRO A 99 9.99 -16.39 16.01
CA PRO A 99 10.34 -15.71 17.25
C PRO A 99 11.83 -15.38 17.35
N GLN A 100 12.69 -15.96 16.51
CA GLN A 100 14.13 -15.68 16.50
C GLN A 100 14.44 -14.29 15.92
N ARG A 101 13.49 -13.66 15.24
CA ARG A 101 13.66 -12.31 14.72
C ARG A 101 13.62 -11.28 15.85
N PRO A 102 14.46 -10.23 15.80
CA PRO A 102 14.45 -9.14 16.78
C PRO A 102 13.04 -8.57 16.99
N ALA A 103 12.66 -8.35 18.24
CA ALA A 103 11.30 -7.94 18.57
C ALA A 103 10.96 -6.55 18.01
N ALA A 104 11.92 -5.61 18.02
CA ALA A 104 11.75 -4.32 17.35
C ALA A 104 11.50 -4.45 15.83
N TYR A 105 12.17 -5.37 15.14
CA TYR A 105 11.93 -5.62 13.71
C TYR A 105 10.55 -6.21 13.46
N ARG A 106 10.14 -7.21 14.25
CA ARG A 106 8.79 -7.80 14.17
C ARG A 106 7.71 -6.74 14.38
N LEU A 107 7.90 -5.86 15.36
CA LEU A 107 7.01 -4.73 15.62
C LEU A 107 6.92 -3.81 14.40
N ALA A 108 8.05 -3.41 13.82
CA ALA A 108 8.07 -2.54 12.66
C ALA A 108 7.37 -3.15 11.43
N VAL A 109 7.51 -4.46 11.23
CA VAL A 109 6.77 -5.21 10.19
C VAL A 109 5.28 -5.16 10.42
N ILE A 110 4.82 -5.48 11.62
CA ILE A 110 3.38 -5.49 11.95
C ILE A 110 2.79 -4.09 11.76
N ILE A 111 3.46 -3.04 12.27
CA ILE A 111 3.00 -1.66 12.11
C ILE A 111 2.97 -1.27 10.62
N GLY A 112 4.02 -1.57 9.85
CA GLY A 112 4.09 -1.28 8.41
C GLY A 112 2.93 -1.87 7.62
N LEU A 113 2.61 -3.15 7.88
CA LEU A 113 1.50 -3.85 7.24
C LEU A 113 0.14 -3.24 7.62
N VAL A 114 -0.09 -2.97 8.91
CA VAL A 114 -1.35 -2.38 9.38
C VAL A 114 -1.52 -0.95 8.85
N MET A 115 -0.47 -0.12 8.90
CA MET A 115 -0.49 1.24 8.37
C MET A 115 -0.70 1.27 6.86
N THR A 116 -0.16 0.30 6.13
CA THR A 116 -0.39 0.19 4.68
C THR A 116 -1.87 0.06 4.35
N PHE A 117 -2.58 -0.79 5.10
CA PHE A 117 -4.03 -0.91 4.93
C PHE A 117 -4.75 0.35 5.41
N VAL A 118 -4.53 0.77 6.66
CA VAL A 118 -5.28 1.88 7.26
C VAL A 118 -5.06 3.18 6.49
N LEU A 119 -3.82 3.56 6.20
CA LEU A 119 -3.51 4.83 5.55
C LEU A 119 -3.70 4.72 4.03
N GLY A 120 -3.18 3.65 3.42
CA GLY A 120 -3.22 3.44 1.98
C GLY A 120 -4.64 3.23 1.46
N ALA A 121 -5.38 2.28 2.05
CA ALA A 121 -6.73 1.96 1.58
C ALA A 121 -7.72 3.10 1.84
N SER A 122 -7.61 3.82 2.96
CA SER A 122 -8.47 4.97 3.24
C SER A 122 -8.28 6.10 2.21
N VAL A 123 -7.04 6.49 1.90
CA VAL A 123 -6.81 7.52 0.86
C VAL A 123 -7.14 6.99 -0.54
N GLY A 124 -6.91 5.70 -0.81
CA GLY A 124 -7.32 5.07 -2.06
C GLY A 124 -8.83 5.14 -2.27
N ALA A 125 -9.61 4.91 -1.21
CA ALA A 125 -11.07 5.08 -1.23
C ALA A 125 -11.49 6.55 -1.40
N LEU A 126 -10.77 7.51 -0.80
CA LEU A 126 -11.03 8.93 -1.07
C LEU A 126 -10.78 9.27 -2.54
N LEU A 127 -9.69 8.77 -3.12
CA LEU A 127 -9.35 9.00 -4.53
C LEU A 127 -10.40 8.44 -5.50
N SER A 128 -11.23 7.46 -5.12
CA SER A 128 -12.32 6.99 -5.99
C SER A 128 -13.53 7.94 -6.04
N VAL A 129 -13.62 8.88 -5.10
CA VAL A 129 -14.69 9.89 -5.09
C VAL A 129 -14.37 11.00 -6.11
N PRO A 130 -15.30 11.37 -7.01
CA PRO A 130 -15.04 12.33 -8.08
C PRO A 130 -14.45 13.68 -7.62
N ILE A 131 -14.91 14.21 -6.48
CA ILE A 131 -14.39 15.48 -5.93
C ILE A 131 -12.93 15.41 -5.48
N PHE A 132 -12.36 14.21 -5.34
CA PHE A 132 -10.96 13.94 -4.99
C PHE A 132 -10.12 13.40 -6.16
N LYS A 133 -10.67 13.36 -7.39
CA LYS A 133 -9.93 12.99 -8.61
C LYS A 133 -8.68 13.85 -8.77
N PRO A 134 -7.49 13.29 -9.06
CA PRO A 134 -6.27 14.09 -9.23
C PRO A 134 -6.43 15.24 -10.24
N PRO A 135 -5.80 16.40 -10.00
CA PRO A 135 -5.81 17.52 -10.94
C PRO A 135 -5.17 17.13 -12.28
N GLU A 136 -5.69 17.65 -13.39
CA GLU A 136 -5.27 17.28 -14.74
C GLU A 136 -3.95 17.94 -15.18
N ILE A 137 -3.49 18.95 -14.45
CA ILE A 137 -2.21 19.62 -14.70
C ILE A 137 -1.10 18.82 -14.02
N ALA A 138 -0.22 18.22 -14.81
CA ALA A 138 0.98 17.55 -14.31
C ALA A 138 2.01 18.59 -13.84
N VAL A 139 2.49 18.48 -12.59
CA VAL A 139 3.37 19.51 -12.01
C VAL A 139 4.78 18.98 -11.70
N LEU A 140 4.93 17.71 -11.30
CA LEU A 140 6.24 17.09 -11.09
C LEU A 140 6.59 16.03 -12.15
N PRO A 141 7.84 16.03 -12.66
CA PRO A 141 8.30 14.98 -13.55
C PRO A 141 8.27 13.62 -12.85
N VAL A 142 8.05 12.54 -13.63
CA VAL A 142 8.00 11.13 -13.17
C VAL A 142 6.74 10.75 -12.37
N VAL A 143 6.49 11.39 -11.22
CA VAL A 143 5.37 11.03 -10.34
C VAL A 143 4.05 11.66 -10.80
N GLY A 144 4.12 12.86 -11.40
CA GLY A 144 2.98 13.59 -11.95
C GLY A 144 2.11 14.28 -10.89
N TRP A 145 2.61 14.42 -9.65
CA TRP A 145 1.89 15.05 -8.55
C TRP A 145 1.79 16.57 -8.71
N SER A 146 0.76 17.16 -8.09
CA SER A 146 0.64 18.61 -7.93
C SER A 146 1.31 19.10 -6.65
N MET A 147 2.12 20.15 -6.77
CA MET A 147 2.71 20.87 -5.63
C MET A 147 1.83 22.03 -5.14
N ALA A 148 0.80 22.41 -5.89
CA ALA A 148 -0.09 23.52 -5.56
C ALA A 148 -1.19 23.18 -4.53
N GLY A 149 -1.14 21.98 -3.95
CA GLY A 149 -2.23 21.43 -3.15
C GLY A 149 -3.26 20.70 -4.03
N GLY A 150 -4.31 20.19 -3.40
CA GLY A 150 -5.43 19.58 -4.10
C GLY A 150 -5.17 18.15 -4.60
N ASP A 151 -4.02 17.54 -4.35
CA ASP A 151 -3.65 16.21 -4.83
C ASP A 151 -3.40 15.25 -3.68
N LEU A 152 -4.20 14.17 -3.60
CA LEU A 152 -4.09 13.15 -2.54
C LEU A 152 -3.11 12.02 -2.90
N ARG A 153 -2.52 12.02 -4.10
CA ARG A 153 -1.56 10.99 -4.50
C ARG A 153 -0.30 10.93 -3.61
N PRO A 154 0.28 12.07 -3.14
CA PRO A 154 1.40 12.02 -2.19
C PRO A 154 1.05 11.32 -0.87
N SER A 155 -0.10 11.63 -0.26
CA SER A 155 -0.53 10.95 0.97
C SER A 155 -0.86 9.48 0.72
N HIS A 156 -1.51 9.15 -0.41
CA HIS A 156 -1.77 7.77 -0.78
C HIS A 156 -0.48 6.96 -0.96
N PHE A 157 0.53 7.55 -1.64
CA PHE A 157 1.85 6.97 -1.82
C PHE A 157 2.51 6.66 -0.47
N LEU A 158 2.53 7.61 0.46
CA LEU A 158 3.00 7.38 1.82
C LEU A 158 2.19 6.27 2.52
N GLY A 159 0.87 6.25 2.33
CA GLY A 159 0.02 5.21 2.91
C GLY A 159 0.43 3.81 2.45
N ILE A 160 0.47 3.56 1.14
CA ILE A 160 0.73 2.22 0.59
C ILE A 160 2.18 1.75 0.79
N HIS A 161 3.12 2.66 1.06
CA HIS A 161 4.53 2.36 1.22
C HIS A 161 5.01 2.10 2.66
N ALA A 162 4.11 2.18 3.65
CA ALA A 162 4.46 1.91 5.05
C ALA A 162 5.03 0.49 5.26
N GLN A 163 4.53 -0.51 4.51
CA GLN A 163 5.02 -1.89 4.54
C GLN A 163 6.44 -2.06 3.99
N GLN A 164 6.99 -1.11 3.22
CA GLN A 164 8.40 -1.14 2.82
C GLN A 164 9.24 -0.37 3.82
N VAL A 165 8.82 0.85 4.16
CA VAL A 165 9.64 1.77 4.96
C VAL A 165 9.84 1.26 6.38
N LEU A 166 8.77 0.86 7.09
CA LEU A 166 8.88 0.49 8.50
C LEU A 166 9.69 -0.79 8.73
N PRO A 167 9.54 -1.89 7.97
CA PRO A 167 10.44 -3.03 8.08
C PRO A 167 11.91 -2.69 7.87
N LEU A 168 12.22 -1.84 6.89
CA LEU A 168 13.61 -1.44 6.61
C LEU A 168 14.20 -0.64 7.78
N VAL A 169 13.41 0.24 8.42
CA VAL A 169 13.80 0.93 9.65
C VAL A 169 14.06 -0.09 10.77
N GLY A 170 13.15 -1.03 10.97
CA GLY A 170 13.30 -2.09 11.98
C GLY A 170 14.55 -2.94 11.76
N LEU A 171 14.89 -3.21 10.49
CA LEU A 171 16.09 -3.96 10.11
C LEU A 171 17.36 -3.14 10.40
N ALA A 172 17.36 -1.85 10.05
CA ALA A 172 18.50 -0.96 10.25
C ALA A 172 18.86 -0.78 11.72
N VAL A 173 17.88 -0.81 12.62
CA VAL A 173 18.09 -0.63 14.07
C VAL A 173 18.16 -1.95 14.85
N ALA A 174 18.09 -3.11 14.19
CA ALA A 174 17.98 -4.41 14.85
C ALA A 174 19.13 -4.72 15.83
N GLY A 175 20.32 -4.13 15.62
CA GLY A 175 21.50 -4.33 16.46
C GLY A 175 21.73 -3.29 17.56
N TRP A 176 20.87 -2.28 17.72
CA TRP A 176 21.11 -1.14 18.64
C TRP A 176 20.72 -1.40 20.10
N GLY A 177 20.33 -2.63 20.42
CA GLY A 177 19.73 -3.01 21.70
C GLY A 177 18.22 -2.74 21.73
N GLU A 178 17.46 -3.70 22.28
CA GLU A 178 16.00 -3.76 22.14
C GLU A 178 15.26 -2.48 22.53
N VAL A 179 15.64 -1.83 23.63
CA VAL A 179 15.00 -0.58 24.09
C VAL A 179 15.19 0.54 23.07
N THR A 180 16.42 0.74 22.60
CA THR A 180 16.76 1.78 21.62
C THR A 180 16.07 1.50 20.28
N SER A 181 16.14 0.26 19.79
CA SER A 181 15.50 -0.17 18.54
C SER A 181 14.00 0.10 18.55
N ARG A 182 13.28 -0.29 19.62
CA ARG A 182 11.83 -0.04 19.75
C ARG A 182 11.49 1.44 19.81
N ARG A 183 12.25 2.23 20.57
CA ARG A 183 12.05 3.68 20.67
C ARG A 183 12.21 4.33 19.29
N THR A 184 13.24 3.94 18.54
CA THR A 184 13.45 4.45 17.17
C THR A 184 12.31 4.04 16.23
N VAL A 185 11.85 2.78 16.28
CA VAL A 185 10.69 2.34 15.47
C VAL A 185 9.44 3.17 15.75
N TRP A 186 9.11 3.42 17.02
CA TRP A 186 7.98 4.26 17.38
C TRP A 186 8.17 5.72 16.95
N ALA A 187 9.34 6.31 17.22
CA ALA A 187 9.63 7.68 16.82
C ALA A 187 9.53 7.88 15.29
N VAL A 188 10.09 6.96 14.51
CA VAL A 188 9.99 7.00 13.04
C VAL A 188 8.57 6.74 12.57
N THR A 189 7.84 5.82 13.20
CA THR A 189 6.41 5.60 12.89
C THR A 189 5.60 6.88 13.13
N THR A 190 5.80 7.56 14.26
CA THR A 190 5.14 8.83 14.55
C THR A 190 5.49 9.89 13.52
N ALA A 191 6.77 10.06 13.19
CA ALA A 191 7.20 11.01 12.15
C ALA A 191 6.58 10.66 10.77
N TYR A 192 6.50 9.38 10.43
CA TYR A 192 5.89 8.90 9.19
C TYR A 192 4.40 9.22 9.12
N VAL A 193 3.66 8.97 10.21
CA VAL A 193 2.23 9.31 10.30
C VAL A 193 2.02 10.82 10.24
N LEU A 194 2.86 11.61 10.90
CA LEU A 194 2.79 13.07 10.82
C LEU A 194 3.05 13.58 9.39
N LEU A 195 4.03 13.00 8.69
CA LEU A 195 4.29 13.32 7.29
C LEU A 195 3.10 12.95 6.40
N PHE A 196 2.51 11.77 6.61
CA PHE A 196 1.29 11.35 5.92
C PHE A 196 0.13 12.32 6.16
N VAL A 197 -0.11 12.70 7.42
CA VAL A 197 -1.19 13.64 7.79
C VAL A 197 -0.94 15.01 7.16
N ALA A 198 0.29 15.52 7.20
CA ALA A 198 0.65 16.78 6.56
C ALA A 198 0.38 16.74 5.05
N ALA A 199 0.77 15.65 4.36
CA ALA A 199 0.49 15.47 2.95
C ALA A 199 -1.02 15.36 2.64
N LEU A 200 -1.78 14.67 3.52
CA LEU A 200 -3.23 14.54 3.38
C LEU A 200 -3.93 15.89 3.56
N VAL A 201 -3.58 16.63 4.60
CA VAL A 201 -4.14 17.96 4.88
C VAL A 201 -3.79 18.93 3.75
N TRP A 202 -2.56 18.93 3.27
CA TRP A 202 -2.15 19.74 2.11
C TRP A 202 -2.96 19.41 0.86
N GLY A 203 -3.16 18.12 0.59
CA GLY A 203 -3.95 17.64 -0.53
C GLY A 203 -5.44 17.98 -0.41
N LEU A 204 -6.00 17.99 0.81
CA LEU A 204 -7.40 18.36 1.05
C LEU A 204 -7.62 19.88 1.03
N ALA A 205 -6.71 20.66 1.61
CA ALA A 205 -6.81 22.12 1.71
C ALA A 205 -6.82 22.79 0.35
N GLY A 206 -6.07 22.28 -0.63
CA GLY A 206 -6.12 22.79 -2.01
C GLY A 206 -7.37 22.40 -2.81
N ARG A 207 -8.41 21.86 -2.17
CA ARG A 207 -9.72 21.58 -2.78
C ARG A 207 -10.89 22.35 -2.17
N LEU A 208 -10.65 23.04 -1.05
CA LEU A 208 -11.61 23.93 -0.39
C LEU A 208 -11.38 25.36 -0.90
#